data_AF-A0A963Z9F0-F1
#
_entry.id   AF-A0A963Z9F0-F1
#
_cell.length_a   1.000
_cell.length_b   1.000
_cell.length_c   1.000
_cell.angle_alpha   90.00
_cell.angle_beta   90.00
_cell.angle_gamma   90.00
#
_symmetry.space_group_name_H-M   'P 1'
#
loop_
_entity.id
_entity.type
_entity.pdbx_description
1 polymer ?
#
loop_
_entity_poly.entity_id
_entity_poly.type
_entity_poly.pdbx_seq_one_letter_code
_entity_poly.pdbx_strand_id
1 'polypeptide(L)'
;MKAKFIILQVVCLSSAALADFQCDSAVNYVWKNKGGKHESFWKTVTATAADEAGTKAALDDAVSFEKGLAIAKCRKDHENLSGCIAQRYQSIGSTYESMGFKARKTLDEAIINDCQKKQGYCLEPKASNPICKDLSPAPAETEGEGGGDDEKDSKKDKKKKKK
;
A
#
# COMPACT_ATOMS: atom_id res chain seq x y z
N MET A 1 -35.93 13.63 -51.48
CA MET A 1 -34.93 12.54 -51.61
C MET A 1 -34.51 12.15 -50.19
N LYS A 2 -34.77 10.92 -49.75
CA LYS A 2 -34.52 10.47 -48.37
C LYS A 2 -33.24 9.62 -48.33
N ALA A 3 -32.15 10.17 -47.79
CA ALA A 3 -30.90 9.44 -47.61
C ALA A 3 -30.99 8.55 -46.37
N LYS A 4 -30.85 7.23 -46.56
CA LYS A 4 -30.77 6.24 -45.48
C LYS A 4 -29.32 6.15 -45.02
N PHE A 5 -29.04 6.60 -43.80
CA PHE A 5 -27.76 6.35 -43.11
C PHE A 5 -27.79 4.94 -42.52
N ILE A 6 -26.89 4.08 -43.00
CA ILE A 6 -26.64 2.75 -42.43
C ILE A 6 -25.56 2.92 -41.37
N ILE A 7 -25.94 2.81 -40.10
CA ILE A 7 -25.01 2.84 -38.96
C ILE A 7 -24.42 1.44 -38.83
N LEU A 8 -23.15 1.29 -39.25
CA LEU A 8 -22.36 0.08 -39.03
C LEU A 8 -21.94 0.06 -37.54
N GLN A 9 -22.64 -0.71 -36.71
CA GLN A 9 -22.18 -0.98 -35.34
C GLN A 9 -21.06 -2.02 -35.40
N VAL A 10 -19.81 -1.57 -35.38
CA VAL A 10 -18.66 -2.41 -35.09
C VAL A 10 -18.70 -2.74 -33.59
N VAL A 11 -19.24 -3.91 -33.27
CA VAL A 11 -19.16 -4.47 -31.93
C VAL A 11 -17.71 -4.92 -31.72
N CYS A 12 -16.88 -4.05 -31.15
CA CYS A 12 -15.60 -4.47 -30.57
C CYS A 12 -15.90 -5.35 -29.36
N LEU A 13 -16.08 -6.65 -29.59
CA LEU A 13 -15.92 -7.68 -28.58
C LEU A 13 -14.48 -7.55 -28.07
N SER A 14 -14.31 -6.81 -26.98
CA SER A 14 -13.05 -6.69 -26.28
C SER A 14 -12.82 -8.04 -25.63
N SER A 15 -12.05 -8.90 -26.30
CA SER A 15 -11.46 -10.08 -25.69
C SER A 15 -10.69 -9.59 -24.48
N ALA A 16 -11.33 -9.62 -23.31
CA ALA A 16 -10.64 -9.40 -22.05
C ALA A 16 -9.60 -10.52 -21.97
N ALA A 17 -8.35 -10.16 -22.30
CA ALA A 17 -7.22 -11.00 -21.99
C ALA A 17 -7.30 -11.22 -20.49
N LEU A 18 -7.71 -12.43 -20.10
CA LEU A 18 -7.69 -12.85 -18.70
C LEU A 18 -6.23 -12.71 -18.28
N ALA A 19 -5.98 -11.88 -17.28
CA ALA A 19 -4.63 -11.78 -16.76
C ALA A 19 -4.33 -13.09 -16.04
N ASP A 20 -3.35 -13.83 -16.56
CA ASP A 20 -2.94 -15.11 -16.01
C ASP A 20 -2.02 -14.93 -14.79
N PHE A 21 -1.46 -13.73 -14.57
CA PHE A 21 -0.61 -13.45 -13.42
C PHE A 21 -0.99 -12.17 -12.70
N GLN A 22 -0.91 -12.21 -11.37
CA GLN A 22 -1.03 -11.04 -10.49
C GLN A 22 0.17 -10.99 -9.55
N CYS A 23 0.84 -9.85 -9.46
CA CYS A 23 1.88 -9.60 -8.47
C CYS A 23 1.52 -8.42 -7.58
N ASP A 24 1.77 -8.57 -6.27
CA ASP A 24 1.54 -7.54 -5.26
C ASP A 24 2.86 -7.12 -4.60
N SER A 25 3.03 -5.83 -4.29
CA SER A 25 4.13 -5.31 -3.46
C SER A 25 3.64 -4.21 -2.52
N ALA A 26 4.02 -4.30 -1.25
CA ALA A 26 3.70 -3.28 -0.25
C ALA A 26 4.76 -2.17 -0.27
N VAL A 27 4.31 -0.93 -0.42
CA VAL A 27 5.16 0.26 -0.31
C VAL A 27 4.99 0.86 1.08
N ASN A 28 6.11 1.17 1.73
CA ASN A 28 6.19 1.87 3.00
C ASN A 28 7.06 3.12 2.84
N TYR A 29 6.67 4.24 3.45
CA TYR A 29 7.59 5.36 3.62
C TYR A 29 8.33 5.24 4.95
N VAL A 30 9.55 5.75 4.95
CA VAL A 30 10.47 5.66 6.08
C VAL A 30 10.85 7.06 6.50
N TRP A 31 10.82 7.34 7.79
CA TRP A 31 11.23 8.63 8.32
C TRP A 31 12.02 8.44 9.61
N LYS A 32 12.80 9.46 9.98
CA LYS A 32 13.57 9.43 11.22
C LYS A 32 13.41 10.73 11.97
N ASN A 33 13.22 10.61 13.28
CA ASN A 33 13.19 11.73 14.22
C ASN A 33 14.14 11.46 15.39
N LYS A 34 14.04 12.28 16.44
CA LYS A 34 14.83 12.12 17.68
C LYS A 34 14.62 10.76 18.36
N GLY A 35 13.46 10.12 18.16
CA GLY A 35 13.13 8.81 18.72
C GLY A 35 13.61 7.62 17.88
N GLY A 36 14.25 7.84 16.74
CA GLY A 36 14.78 6.79 15.88
C GLY A 36 14.11 6.71 14.51
N LYS A 37 14.32 5.58 13.85
CA LYS A 37 13.81 5.29 12.51
C LYS A 37 12.43 4.63 12.61
N HIS A 38 11.49 5.14 11.83
CA HIS A 38 10.11 4.68 11.77
C HIS A 38 9.77 4.28 10.33
N GLU A 39 8.89 3.30 10.20
CA GLU A 39 8.36 2.82 8.92
C GLU A 39 6.84 2.87 9.01
N SER A 40 6.19 3.35 7.96
CA SER A 40 4.75 3.53 7.92
C SER A 40 4.21 3.03 6.58
N PHE A 41 3.16 2.21 6.68
CA PHE A 41 2.50 1.64 5.51
C PHE A 41 1.88 2.73 4.65
N TRP A 42 2.16 2.68 3.35
CA TRP A 42 1.55 3.57 2.37
C TRP A 42 0.41 2.86 1.65
N LYS A 43 0.75 1.85 0.84
CA LYS A 43 -0.21 1.19 -0.05
C LYS A 43 0.36 -0.15 -0.54
N THR A 44 -0.54 -1.09 -0.84
CA THR A 44 -0.21 -2.27 -1.64
C THR A 44 -0.45 -1.97 -3.11
N VAL A 45 0.57 -2.15 -3.93
CA VAL A 45 0.54 -1.99 -5.38
C VAL A 45 0.33 -3.36 -5.99
N THR A 46 -0.62 -3.46 -6.91
CA THR A 46 -0.96 -4.68 -7.63
C THR A 46 -0.81 -4.41 -9.11
N ALA A 47 -0.19 -5.34 -9.82
CA ALA A 47 -0.13 -5.35 -11.28
C ALA A 47 -0.56 -6.72 -11.80
N THR A 48 -1.11 -6.74 -13.00
CA THR A 48 -1.57 -7.96 -13.68
C THR A 48 -1.15 -7.94 -15.15
N ALA A 49 -0.74 -9.10 -15.68
CA ALA A 49 -0.44 -9.28 -17.11
C ALA A 49 -0.64 -10.75 -17.53
N ALA A 50 -0.44 -11.04 -18.82
CA ALA A 50 -0.55 -12.39 -19.39
C ALA A 50 0.62 -13.30 -18.99
N ASP A 51 1.77 -12.73 -18.61
CA ASP A 51 2.95 -13.47 -18.20
C ASP A 51 3.60 -12.86 -16.95
N GLU A 52 4.36 -13.67 -16.22
CA GLU A 52 5.00 -13.25 -14.96
C GLU A 52 6.02 -12.13 -15.17
N ALA A 53 6.78 -12.15 -16.28
CA ALA A 53 7.81 -11.14 -16.54
C ALA A 53 7.18 -9.77 -16.85
N GLY A 54 6.14 -9.74 -17.68
CA GLY A 54 5.34 -8.55 -17.96
C GLY A 54 4.67 -8.01 -16.69
N THR A 55 4.14 -8.90 -15.84
CA THR A 55 3.53 -8.49 -14.56
C THR A 55 4.54 -7.85 -13.62
N LYS A 56 5.76 -8.41 -13.51
CA LYS A 56 6.84 -7.85 -12.69
C LYS A 56 7.33 -6.51 -13.21
N ALA A 57 7.46 -6.34 -14.53
CA ALA A 57 7.85 -5.06 -15.12
C ALA A 57 6.80 -3.97 -14.84
N ALA A 58 5.52 -4.29 -15.07
CA ALA A 58 4.42 -3.37 -14.76
C ALA A 58 4.35 -3.03 -13.27
N LEU A 59 4.62 -4.02 -12.40
CA LEU A 59 4.68 -3.79 -10.96
C LEU A 59 5.83 -2.85 -10.57
N ASP A 60 7.01 -3.00 -11.16
CA ASP A 60 8.18 -2.15 -10.83
C ASP A 60 7.94 -0.68 -11.20
N ASP A 61 7.34 -0.43 -12.37
CA ASP A 61 6.92 0.91 -12.80
C ASP A 61 5.90 1.51 -11.82
N ALA A 62 4.87 0.73 -11.47
CA ALA A 62 3.82 1.18 -10.55
C ALA A 62 4.37 1.42 -9.13
N VAL A 63 5.27 0.56 -8.64
CA VAL A 63 5.96 0.72 -7.36
C VAL A 63 6.82 1.97 -7.36
N SER A 64 7.56 2.24 -8.43
CA SER A 64 8.41 3.44 -8.54
C SER A 64 7.59 4.72 -8.48
N PHE A 65 6.44 4.76 -9.16
CA PHE A 65 5.50 5.87 -9.08
C PHE A 65 4.95 6.05 -7.65
N GLU A 66 4.52 4.96 -7.02
CA GLU A 66 3.94 4.99 -5.66
C GLU A 66 4.98 5.34 -4.60
N LYS A 67 6.26 4.95 -4.76
CA LYS A 67 7.36 5.44 -3.93
C LYS A 67 7.48 6.97 -4.02
N GLY A 68 7.34 7.55 -5.21
CA GLY A 68 7.32 9.00 -5.41
C GLY A 68 6.20 9.71 -4.63
N LEU A 69 5.00 9.12 -4.62
CA LEU A 69 3.89 9.64 -3.82
C LEU A 69 4.11 9.45 -2.31
N ALA A 70 4.63 8.30 -1.91
CA ALA A 70 4.92 7.98 -0.52
C ALA A 70 5.95 8.94 0.09
N ILE A 71 7.02 9.30 -0.64
CA ILE A 71 8.01 10.27 -0.16
C ILE A 71 7.41 11.69 -0.07
N ALA A 72 6.60 12.10 -1.04
CA ALA A 72 5.92 13.40 -1.00
C ALA A 72 4.98 13.51 0.20
N LYS A 73 4.23 12.44 0.49
CA LYS A 73 3.39 12.35 1.69
C LYS A 73 4.21 12.43 2.96
N CYS A 74 5.31 11.68 3.04
CA CYS A 74 6.20 11.72 4.19
C CYS A 74 6.68 13.14 4.47
N ARG A 75 7.19 13.86 3.46
CA ARG A 75 7.72 15.23 3.63
C ARG A 75 6.62 16.19 4.11
N LYS A 76 5.41 16.04 3.56
CA LYS A 76 4.26 16.83 3.98
C LYS A 76 3.93 16.64 5.46
N ASP A 77 4.04 15.42 5.97
CA ASP A 77 3.67 15.11 7.36
C ASP A 77 4.80 15.38 8.37
N HIS A 78 6.04 15.12 7.97
CA HIS A 78 7.19 15.03 8.87
C HIS A 78 8.22 16.16 8.71
N GLU A 79 8.34 16.76 7.52
CA GLU A 79 9.28 17.86 7.29
C GLU A 79 8.59 19.24 7.33
N ASN A 80 7.28 19.29 7.08
CA ASN A 80 6.51 20.54 7.08
C ASN A 80 5.82 20.82 8.43
N LEU A 81 6.58 21.34 9.39
CA LEU A 81 6.05 21.70 10.72
C LEU A 81 4.88 22.70 10.62
N SER A 82 5.01 23.71 9.77
CA SER A 82 3.97 24.73 9.58
C SER A 82 2.68 24.13 9.02
N GLY A 83 2.79 23.17 8.10
CA GLY A 83 1.66 22.43 7.54
C GLY A 83 0.97 21.56 8.58
N CYS A 84 1.73 20.88 9.45
CA CYS A 84 1.18 20.13 10.57
C CYS A 84 0.34 21.03 11.49
N ILE A 85 0.90 22.17 11.90
CA ILE A 85 0.23 23.12 12.80
C ILE A 85 -1.04 23.67 12.14
N ALA A 86 -0.95 24.15 10.89
CA ALA A 86 -2.08 24.69 10.16
C ALA A 86 -3.21 23.67 9.99
N GLN A 87 -2.88 22.42 9.63
CA GLN A 87 -3.86 21.34 9.50
C GLN A 87 -4.55 21.03 10.83
N ARG A 88 -3.80 21.06 11.95
CA ARG A 88 -4.40 20.89 13.28
C ARG A 88 -5.39 22.00 13.58
N TYR A 89 -5.03 23.27 13.40
CA TYR A 89 -5.95 24.39 13.61
C TYR A 89 -7.18 24.32 12.70
N GLN A 90 -7.02 23.95 11.42
CA GLN A 90 -8.15 23.74 10.51
C GLN A 90 -9.12 22.68 11.03
N SER A 91 -8.63 21.60 11.63
CA SER A 91 -9.47 20.53 12.18
C SER A 91 -10.24 20.89 13.47
N ILE A 92 -9.82 21.94 14.18
CA ILE A 92 -10.43 22.36 15.45
C ILE A 92 -11.02 23.78 15.42
N GLY A 93 -11.01 24.46 14.27
CA GLY A 93 -11.25 25.90 14.17
C GLY A 93 -12.52 26.38 14.87
N SER A 94 -13.66 25.73 14.62
CA SER A 94 -14.94 26.09 15.24
C SER A 94 -14.94 25.96 16.76
N THR A 95 -14.30 24.92 17.29
CA THR A 95 -14.19 24.70 18.74
C THR A 95 -13.18 25.67 19.35
N TYR A 96 -12.10 25.98 18.64
CA TYR A 96 -11.04 26.89 19.06
C TYR A 96 -11.58 28.28 19.39
N GLU A 97 -12.49 28.80 18.56
CA GLU A 97 -13.12 30.11 18.78
C GLU A 97 -13.99 30.15 20.04
N SER A 98 -14.62 29.05 20.44
CA SER A 98 -15.42 29.00 21.67
C SER A 98 -14.60 28.83 22.96
N MET A 99 -13.30 28.55 22.87
CA MET A 99 -12.45 28.33 24.05
C MET A 99 -12.01 29.65 24.70
N GLY A 100 -11.95 29.66 26.03
CA GLY A 100 -11.31 30.76 26.78
C GLY A 100 -9.80 30.81 26.58
N PHE A 101 -9.19 31.97 26.86
CA PHE A 101 -7.76 32.24 26.60
C PHE A 101 -6.81 31.16 27.14
N LYS A 102 -7.01 30.70 28.39
CA LYS A 102 -6.18 29.67 29.01
C LYS A 102 -6.25 28.34 28.26
N ALA A 103 -7.45 27.92 27.87
CA ALA A 103 -7.66 26.68 27.12
C ALA A 103 -7.02 26.75 25.72
N ARG A 104 -7.16 27.88 25.03
CA ARG A 104 -6.50 28.11 23.74
C ARG A 104 -4.99 27.98 23.86
N LYS A 105 -4.37 28.67 24.82
CA LYS A 105 -2.92 28.60 25.04
C LYS A 105 -2.45 27.16 25.29
N THR A 106 -3.14 26.41 26.16
CA THR A 106 -2.80 25.00 26.42
C THR A 106 -2.93 24.14 25.17
N LEU A 107 -3.94 24.39 24.33
CA LEU A 107 -4.13 23.67 23.08
C LEU A 107 -3.06 24.03 22.04
N ASP A 108 -2.68 25.29 21.93
CA ASP A 108 -1.60 25.76 21.04
C ASP A 108 -0.28 25.07 21.40
N GLU A 109 0.06 25.06 22.69
CA GLU A 109 1.25 24.38 23.22
C GLU A 109 1.19 22.87 22.93
N ALA A 110 0.04 22.22 23.10
CA ALA A 110 -0.14 20.81 22.78
C ALA A 110 0.06 20.53 21.29
N ILE A 111 -0.54 21.33 20.41
CA ILE A 111 -0.41 21.21 18.94
C ILE A 111 1.06 21.37 18.52
N ILE A 112 1.74 22.41 19.02
CA ILE A 112 3.14 22.66 18.70
C ILE A 112 4.00 21.48 19.15
N ASN A 113 3.82 21.01 20.39
CA ASN A 113 4.58 19.88 20.91
C ASN A 113 4.35 18.59 20.12
N ASP A 114 3.10 18.31 19.73
CA ASP A 114 2.78 17.13 18.92
C ASP A 114 3.38 17.20 17.52
N CYS A 115 3.30 18.36 16.87
CA CYS A 115 3.91 18.57 15.57
C CYS A 115 5.44 18.49 15.63
N GLN A 116 6.07 19.03 16.69
CA GLN A 116 7.51 18.92 16.91
C GLN A 116 7.97 17.47 17.17
N LYS A 117 7.17 16.65 17.86
CA LYS A 117 7.47 15.23 18.06
C LYS A 117 7.42 14.43 16.75
N LYS A 118 6.52 14.82 15.85
CA LYS A 118 6.38 14.22 14.51
C LYS A 118 7.40 14.75 13.51
N GLN A 119 8.06 15.86 13.83
CA GLN A 119 9.08 16.45 12.98
C GLN A 119 10.27 15.51 12.83
N GLY A 120 10.68 15.31 11.59
CA GLY A 120 11.78 14.43 11.23
C GLY A 120 12.25 14.70 9.82
N TYR A 121 13.05 13.78 9.31
CA TYR A 121 13.48 13.78 7.91
C TYR A 121 13.03 12.48 7.25
N CYS A 122 12.62 12.59 6.00
CA CYS A 122 12.14 11.47 5.22
C CYS A 122 13.30 10.78 4.51
N LEU A 123 13.29 9.46 4.58
CA LEU A 123 14.23 8.58 3.91
C LEU A 123 13.58 7.99 2.67
N GLU A 124 14.38 7.32 1.84
CA GLU A 124 13.89 6.62 0.66
C GLU A 124 12.81 5.58 1.05
N PRO A 125 11.63 5.60 0.40
CA PRO A 125 10.59 4.62 0.62
C PRO A 125 11.04 3.21 0.25
N LYS A 126 10.55 2.22 0.99
CA LYS A 126 10.84 0.82 0.77
C LYS A 126 9.66 0.14 0.10
N ALA A 127 9.97 -0.80 -0.79
CA ALA A 127 8.99 -1.74 -1.32
C ALA A 127 9.32 -3.15 -0.82
N SER A 128 8.31 -3.96 -0.53
CA SER A 128 8.50 -5.37 -0.22
C SER A 128 8.85 -6.15 -1.48
N ASN A 129 9.42 -7.34 -1.30
CA ASN A 129 9.59 -8.29 -2.39
C ASN A 129 8.21 -8.58 -3.04
N PRO A 130 8.12 -8.62 -4.37
CA PRO A 130 6.89 -8.98 -5.07
C PRO A 130 6.39 -10.38 -4.70
N ILE A 131 5.08 -10.50 -4.47
CA ILE A 131 4.41 -11.78 -4.26
C ILE A 131 3.51 -12.01 -5.48
N CYS A 132 3.88 -12.97 -6.32
CA CYS A 132 3.17 -13.30 -7.56
C CYS A 132 2.30 -14.54 -7.40
N LYS A 133 1.14 -14.54 -8.07
CA LYS A 133 0.17 -15.64 -8.12
C LYS A 133 -0.24 -15.86 -9.57
N ASP A 134 -0.30 -17.12 -9.96
CA ASP A 134 -0.93 -17.55 -11.20
C ASP A 134 -2.46 -17.57 -10.97
N LEU A 135 -3.19 -16.88 -11.84
CA LEU A 135 -4.65 -16.76 -11.86
C LEU A 135 -5.28 -17.66 -12.92
N SER A 136 -4.48 -18.42 -13.67
CA SER A 136 -4.97 -19.38 -14.64
C SER A 136 -5.87 -20.39 -13.93
N PRO A 137 -7.11 -20.58 -14.41
CA PRO A 137 -8.00 -21.57 -13.84
C PRO A 137 -7.35 -22.94 -13.99
N ALA A 138 -7.13 -23.64 -12.86
CA ALA A 138 -6.63 -25.00 -12.87
C ALA A 138 -7.46 -25.81 -13.89
N PRO A 139 -6.81 -26.51 -14.85
CA PRO A 139 -7.55 -27.37 -15.75
C PRO A 139 -8.34 -28.35 -14.89
N ALA A 140 -9.66 -28.45 -15.11
CA ALA A 140 -10.51 -29.39 -14.41
C ALA A 140 -9.89 -30.79 -14.52
N GLU A 141 -9.35 -31.28 -13.41
CA GLU A 141 -8.75 -32.61 -13.34
C GLU A 141 -9.85 -33.63 -13.59
N THR A 142 -9.82 -34.26 -14.77
CA THR A 142 -10.50 -35.53 -15.03
C THR A 142 -10.01 -36.54 -13.99
N GLU A 143 -10.95 -37.09 -13.22
CA GLU A 143 -10.74 -38.17 -12.27
C GLU A 143 -9.93 -39.31 -12.91
N GLY A 144 -8.82 -39.68 -12.27
CA GLY A 144 -8.00 -40.83 -12.62
C GLY A 144 -7.39 -41.41 -11.34
N GLU A 145 -8.03 -42.46 -10.84
CA GLU A 145 -7.71 -43.23 -9.64
C GLU A 145 -6.28 -43.79 -9.57
N GLY A 146 -5.80 -43.95 -8.33
CA GLY A 146 -4.73 -44.86 -7.91
C GLY A 146 -3.46 -44.13 -7.46
N GLY A 147 -3.00 -44.16 -6.21
CA GLY A 147 -3.15 -45.15 -5.14
C GLY A 147 -1.74 -45.58 -4.71
N GLY A 148 -1.34 -45.32 -3.45
CA GLY A 148 -0.04 -45.73 -2.92
C GLY A 148 0.37 -45.02 -1.63
N ASP A 149 -0.18 -45.48 -0.52
CA ASP A 149 0.22 -45.26 0.88
C ASP A 149 1.68 -45.71 1.14
N ASP A 150 2.40 -45.02 2.04
CA ASP A 150 3.11 -45.64 3.19
C ASP A 150 3.79 -44.56 4.08
N GLU A 151 3.03 -44.12 5.08
CA GLU A 151 3.33 -44.26 6.51
C GLU A 151 4.74 -43.95 7.10
N LYS A 152 4.73 -43.03 8.09
CA LYS A 152 5.23 -43.14 9.49
C LYS A 152 6.38 -42.26 10.03
N ASP A 153 6.00 -41.58 11.13
CA ASP A 153 6.71 -41.40 12.42
C ASP A 153 8.01 -40.55 12.42
N SER A 154 8.33 -39.68 13.39
CA SER A 154 7.77 -39.41 14.72
C SER A 154 8.45 -38.18 15.37
N LYS A 155 7.75 -37.55 16.32
CA LYS A 155 8.21 -36.94 17.61
C LYS A 155 9.36 -35.90 17.63
N LYS A 156 9.13 -34.67 18.14
CA LYS A 156 8.92 -34.24 19.55
C LYS A 156 10.23 -34.13 20.37
N ASP A 157 10.58 -32.91 20.80
CA ASP A 157 10.83 -32.48 22.20
C ASP A 157 11.45 -31.06 22.20
N LYS A 158 10.77 -30.01 22.70
CA LYS A 158 10.69 -29.50 24.08
C LYS A 158 11.95 -28.77 24.63
N LYS A 159 11.72 -27.49 24.96
CA LYS A 159 11.87 -26.89 26.32
C LYS A 159 13.25 -26.40 26.80
N LYS A 160 13.32 -25.06 26.96
CA LYS A 160 13.88 -24.26 28.08
C LYS A 160 15.13 -24.78 28.81
N LYS A 161 16.14 -23.91 28.93
CA LYS A 161 16.63 -23.48 30.25
C LYS A 161 17.35 -22.11 30.23
N LYS A 162 16.81 -21.19 31.05
CA LYS A 162 17.51 -20.08 31.70
C LYS A 162 18.50 -20.65 32.72
N LYS A 163 19.70 -20.07 32.82
CA LYS A 163 20.18 -19.51 34.09
C LYS A 163 21.20 -18.43 33.79
#